data_AF-A0A370PKC9-F1
#
_entry.id   AF-A0A370PKC9-F1
#
_cell.length_a   1.000
_cell.length_b   1.000
_cell.length_c   1.000
_cell.angle_alpha   90.00
_cell.angle_beta   90.00
_cell.angle_gamma   90.00
#
_symmetry.space_group_name_H-M   'P 1'
#
loop_
_entity.id
_entity.type
_entity.pdbx_description
1 polymer ?
#
loop_
_entity_poly.entity_id
_entity_poly.type
_entity_poly.pdbx_seq_one_letter_code
_entity_poly.pdbx_strand_id
1 'polypeptide(L)'
;MPAFHRAVAAISRQAVFRGVQSQHVVARSISASALKSAIAHPITTHGPPPKAPSPTPANAELLQKDASSHQKSEKSPLPGKSSVLKKRFWKNVDVKRKSDGDYQVLLDTRPIRTPSKDVLSIPSTKPYLAHAIALEWDVMTTAQQALKNHLIPLTSLTARAADIAAEDARGETTTRDQIVKTAMRYLETDTLLCWVPEQNVYAADEVDADGKKPESLREAQIRVAKDTIAFLSTKVWPGVDIQPILDTDSILPASQPQATKDIILQWISGLQAYDLAGLERGVLAAKSLLIAVRLVAEWSETFREVQRPGRERFGIEEAAEASSLEVRWQTDMWGEVEDTHDVDKEDLKRQLGSVIVLVSGETR
;
A
#
# COMPACT_ATOMS: atom_id res chain seq x y z
N MET A 1 28.58 51.92 82.79
CA MET A 1 29.78 51.49 82.04
C MET A 1 29.98 50.00 82.26
N PRO A 2 30.31 49.18 81.24
CA PRO A 2 30.09 49.29 79.79
C PRO A 2 29.06 48.22 79.31
N ALA A 3 28.08 48.49 78.44
CA ALA A 3 28.10 48.84 77.02
C ALA A 3 28.73 47.76 76.12
N PHE A 4 27.91 46.95 75.42
CA PHE A 4 28.27 46.42 74.09
C PHE A 4 27.02 46.22 73.21
N HIS A 5 27.20 46.63 71.96
CA HIS A 5 26.19 47.03 70.99
C HIS A 5 25.59 45.88 70.18
N ARG A 6 24.31 46.09 69.82
CA ARG A 6 23.60 45.45 68.71
C ARG A 6 24.27 45.87 67.38
N ALA A 7 24.83 44.91 66.63
CA ALA A 7 25.33 45.13 65.28
C ALA A 7 24.46 44.38 64.27
N VAL A 8 23.72 45.14 63.47
CA VAL A 8 23.04 44.70 62.26
C VAL A 8 24.08 44.70 61.14
N ALA A 9 24.40 43.53 60.60
CA ALA A 9 25.24 43.42 59.41
C ALA A 9 24.33 43.31 58.18
N ALA A 10 24.22 44.42 57.45
CA ALA A 10 23.75 44.44 56.07
C ALA A 10 24.88 43.94 55.16
N ILE A 11 24.60 42.97 54.30
CA ILE A 11 25.48 42.66 53.16
C ILE A 11 24.63 42.63 51.89
N SER A 12 25.08 43.47 50.97
CA SER A 12 24.48 43.91 49.72
C SER A 12 24.45 42.81 48.66
N ARG A 13 23.37 42.76 47.88
CA ARG A 13 23.28 41.99 46.64
C ARG A 13 24.16 42.66 45.59
N GLN A 14 25.30 42.07 45.25
CA GLN A 14 26.03 42.42 44.02
C GLN A 14 25.82 41.34 42.96
N ALA A 15 25.25 41.79 41.84
CA ALA A 15 25.08 41.02 40.63
C ALA A 15 26.44 40.73 39.99
N VAL A 16 26.71 39.46 39.71
CA VAL A 16 27.86 39.05 38.89
C VAL A 16 27.38 38.95 37.44
N PHE A 17 27.77 39.93 36.64
CA PHE A 17 27.72 39.87 35.18
C PHE A 17 28.73 38.82 34.69
N ARG A 18 28.26 37.77 34.02
CA ARG A 18 29.07 36.98 33.09
C ARG A 18 28.62 37.32 31.67
N GLY A 19 29.56 37.86 30.89
CA GLY A 19 29.34 38.29 29.51
C GLY A 19 28.92 37.14 28.62
N VAL A 20 27.86 37.38 27.85
CA VAL A 20 27.41 36.53 26.75
C VAL A 20 28.30 36.83 25.55
N GLN A 21 29.16 35.88 25.17
CA GLN A 21 29.75 35.88 23.83
C GLN A 21 28.67 35.46 22.84
N SER A 22 28.12 36.43 22.13
CA SER A 22 27.20 36.24 21.00
C SER A 22 27.93 35.53 19.87
N GLN A 23 27.71 34.23 19.70
CA GLN A 23 28.02 33.55 18.44
C GLN A 23 26.98 33.97 17.40
N HIS A 24 27.42 34.73 16.39
CA HIS A 24 26.60 35.05 15.23
C HIS A 24 26.31 33.76 14.43
N VAL A 25 25.11 33.21 14.61
CA VAL A 25 24.55 32.23 13.69
C VAL A 25 24.08 32.99 12.45
N VAL A 26 24.79 32.82 11.33
CA VAL A 26 24.34 33.30 10.03
C VAL A 26 23.18 32.41 9.58
N ALA A 27 21.96 32.85 9.85
CA ALA A 27 20.75 32.26 9.28
C ALA A 27 20.77 32.52 7.76
N ARG A 28 20.96 31.47 6.96
CA ARG A 28 20.67 31.52 5.53
C ARG A 28 19.16 31.44 5.35
N SER A 29 18.54 32.59 5.08
CA SER A 29 17.14 32.70 4.70
C SER A 29 16.94 32.09 3.30
N ILE A 30 16.11 31.05 3.23
CA ILE A 30 15.64 30.51 1.95
C ILE A 30 14.36 31.29 1.64
N SER A 31 14.45 32.23 0.69
CA SER A 31 13.40 33.16 0.24
C SER A 31 13.13 34.37 1.15
N ALA A 32 13.35 35.57 0.60
CA ALA A 32 12.85 36.83 1.11
C ALA A 32 11.79 37.36 0.13
N SER A 33 10.64 36.69 0.07
CA SER A 33 9.45 37.26 -0.57
C SER A 33 8.61 37.92 0.50
N ALA A 34 8.18 39.17 0.26
CA ALA A 34 7.29 39.88 1.19
C ALA A 34 6.00 39.06 1.40
N LEU A 35 5.56 38.93 2.65
CA LEU A 35 4.24 38.37 2.99
C LEU A 35 3.17 39.25 2.34
N LYS A 36 2.64 38.81 1.19
CA LYS A 36 1.41 39.36 0.64
C LYS A 36 0.25 38.60 1.26
N SER A 37 -0.58 39.29 2.03
CA SER A 37 -1.89 38.77 2.41
C SER A 37 -2.69 38.42 1.15
N ALA A 38 -3.34 37.26 1.15
CA ALA A 38 -4.28 36.91 0.09
C ALA A 38 -5.41 37.96 0.08
N ILE A 39 -5.54 38.68 -1.03
CA ILE A 39 -6.68 39.56 -1.26
C ILE A 39 -7.82 38.65 -1.70
N ALA A 40 -8.75 38.37 -0.79
CA ALA A 40 -10.01 37.74 -1.16
C ALA A 40 -10.72 38.70 -2.11
N HIS A 41 -10.71 38.39 -3.41
CA HIS A 41 -11.61 39.06 -4.34
C HIS A 41 -13.04 38.78 -3.88
N PRO A 42 -13.94 39.79 -3.86
CA PRO A 42 -15.35 39.54 -3.63
C PRO A 42 -15.79 38.45 -4.60
N ILE A 43 -16.53 37.45 -4.11
CA ILE A 43 -17.16 36.44 -4.96
C ILE A 43 -18.16 37.19 -5.85
N THR A 44 -17.72 37.66 -7.00
CA THR A 44 -18.58 38.21 -8.04
C THR A 44 -19.11 37.05 -8.87
N THR A 45 -19.90 36.19 -8.25
CA THR A 45 -20.84 35.30 -8.92
C THR A 45 -22.26 35.82 -8.70
N HIS A 46 -22.49 37.08 -9.04
CA HIS A 46 -23.84 37.56 -9.33
C HIS A 46 -24.07 37.46 -10.84
N GLY A 47 -24.26 36.22 -11.28
CA GLY A 47 -24.91 35.90 -12.54
C GLY A 47 -25.94 34.80 -12.25
N PRO A 48 -27.14 34.82 -12.87
CA PRO A 48 -28.09 33.74 -12.68
C PRO A 48 -27.42 32.41 -13.06
N PRO A 49 -27.69 31.31 -12.32
CA PRO A 49 -27.10 30.02 -12.61
C PRO A 49 -27.37 29.64 -14.07
N PRO A 50 -26.39 29.03 -14.77
CA PRO A 50 -26.62 28.56 -16.13
C PRO A 50 -27.81 27.60 -16.14
N LYS A 51 -28.70 27.74 -17.12
CA LYS A 51 -29.87 26.86 -17.24
C LYS A 51 -29.40 25.41 -17.39
N ALA A 52 -30.02 24.51 -16.64
CA ALA A 52 -29.80 23.07 -16.78
C ALA A 52 -30.01 22.66 -18.24
N PRO A 53 -29.13 21.82 -18.82
CA PRO A 53 -29.31 21.33 -20.17
C PRO A 53 -30.62 20.54 -20.24
N SER A 54 -31.51 20.94 -21.14
CA SER A 54 -32.75 20.22 -21.40
C SER A 54 -32.45 18.88 -22.09
N PRO A 55 -33.09 17.78 -21.71
CA PRO A 55 -32.89 16.48 -22.35
C PRO A 55 -33.31 16.59 -23.83
N THR A 56 -32.35 16.39 -24.73
CA THR A 56 -32.61 16.27 -26.16
C THR A 56 -33.41 15.00 -26.41
N PRO A 57 -34.53 15.03 -27.15
CA PRO A 57 -35.27 13.81 -27.48
C PRO A 57 -34.36 12.86 -28.26
N ALA A 58 -34.40 11.58 -27.89
CA ALA A 58 -33.59 10.51 -28.44
C ALA A 58 -33.67 10.50 -29.98
N ASN A 59 -32.56 10.89 -30.62
CA ASN A 59 -32.39 10.77 -32.06
C ASN A 59 -31.86 9.36 -32.36
N ALA A 60 -32.75 8.48 -32.84
CA ALA A 60 -32.46 7.09 -33.19
C ALA A 60 -31.57 6.91 -34.44
N GLU A 61 -30.80 7.92 -34.86
CA GLU A 61 -29.96 7.89 -36.07
C GLU A 61 -28.44 7.87 -35.80
N LEU A 62 -28.01 7.74 -34.54
CA LEU A 62 -26.59 7.69 -34.18
C LEU A 62 -25.98 6.28 -34.12
N LEU A 63 -26.73 5.25 -34.51
CA LEU A 63 -26.26 3.85 -34.58
C LEU A 63 -25.90 3.36 -35.99
N GLN A 64 -25.93 4.22 -37.03
CA GLN A 64 -25.60 3.80 -38.41
C GLN A 64 -24.59 4.68 -39.16
N LYS A 65 -23.98 5.69 -38.52
CA LYS A 65 -23.05 6.62 -39.19
C LYS A 65 -21.56 6.48 -38.84
N ASP A 66 -21.15 5.44 -38.12
CA ASP A 66 -19.73 5.11 -37.93
C ASP A 66 -19.17 4.20 -39.04
N ALA A 67 -19.97 3.83 -40.04
CA ALA A 67 -19.57 2.92 -41.11
C ALA A 67 -19.13 3.59 -42.43
N SER A 68 -19.17 4.93 -42.55
CA SER A 68 -18.89 5.56 -43.85
C SER A 68 -18.46 7.03 -43.79
N SER A 69 -17.23 7.31 -43.32
CA SER A 69 -16.48 8.51 -43.77
C SER A 69 -15.05 8.55 -43.25
N HIS A 70 -14.14 7.74 -43.81
CA HIS A 70 -12.73 8.11 -43.93
C HIS A 70 -12.18 7.60 -45.27
N GLN A 71 -12.43 8.37 -46.34
CA GLN A 71 -11.68 8.28 -47.59
C GLN A 71 -10.88 9.57 -47.79
N LYS A 72 -9.63 9.37 -48.26
CA LYS A 72 -8.53 10.31 -48.57
C LYS A 72 -7.76 10.78 -47.34
N SER A 73 -6.46 10.49 -47.19
CA SER A 73 -5.39 10.44 -48.20
C SER A 73 -4.31 9.38 -47.87
N GLU A 74 -4.11 8.42 -48.78
CA GLU A 74 -3.02 7.42 -48.71
C GLU A 74 -1.69 8.03 -49.18
N LYS A 75 -0.69 8.04 -48.28
CA LYS A 75 0.70 7.78 -48.67
C LYS A 75 1.00 6.36 -48.21
N SER A 76 1.27 5.48 -49.16
CA SER A 76 1.47 4.05 -48.98
C SER A 76 2.58 3.76 -47.96
N PRO A 77 2.30 3.10 -46.82
CA PRO A 77 3.32 2.43 -46.06
C PRO A 77 3.60 1.07 -46.72
N LEU A 78 4.88 0.74 -46.83
CA LEU A 78 5.40 -0.58 -47.20
C LEU A 78 4.69 -1.71 -46.39
N PRO A 79 4.57 -2.94 -46.92
CA PRO A 79 3.79 -4.00 -46.30
C PRO A 79 4.49 -4.56 -45.05
N GLY A 80 4.29 -3.88 -43.93
CA GLY A 80 4.71 -4.33 -42.61
C GLY A 80 3.61 -5.16 -41.94
N LYS A 81 3.84 -6.47 -41.80
CA LYS A 81 2.98 -7.42 -41.08
C LYS A 81 2.58 -6.89 -39.69
N SER A 82 1.37 -6.33 -39.53
CA SER A 82 0.92 -5.79 -38.25
C SER A 82 -0.58 -6.05 -38.02
N SER A 83 -0.94 -7.27 -37.62
CA SER A 83 -2.29 -7.51 -37.08
C SER A 83 -2.47 -8.81 -36.28
N VAL A 84 -1.52 -9.74 -36.30
CA VAL A 84 -1.73 -11.08 -35.71
C VAL A 84 -1.73 -11.03 -34.17
N LEU A 85 -0.97 -10.09 -33.59
CA LEU A 85 -0.92 -9.91 -32.13
C LEU A 85 -2.10 -9.12 -31.55
N LYS A 86 -3.07 -8.68 -32.38
CA LYS A 86 -4.23 -7.92 -31.88
C LYS A 86 -5.36 -8.79 -31.34
N LYS A 87 -5.42 -10.04 -31.76
CA LYS A 87 -6.49 -10.97 -31.40
C LYS A 87 -5.91 -12.09 -30.55
N ARG A 88 -6.71 -12.64 -29.64
CA ARG A 88 -6.36 -13.88 -28.93
C ARG A 88 -5.99 -14.95 -29.95
N PHE A 89 -4.81 -15.56 -29.78
CA PHE A 89 -4.30 -16.58 -30.71
C PHE A 89 -4.40 -18.01 -30.15
N TRP A 90 -4.91 -18.17 -28.93
CA TRP A 90 -5.15 -19.47 -28.28
C TRP A 90 -6.65 -19.71 -28.11
N LYS A 91 -7.08 -20.97 -28.16
CA LYS A 91 -8.48 -21.34 -27.93
C LYS A 91 -8.68 -21.82 -26.50
N ASN A 92 -7.89 -22.80 -26.08
CA ASN A 92 -8.03 -23.47 -24.79
C ASN A 92 -6.91 -23.04 -23.82
N VAL A 93 -7.21 -23.03 -22.53
CA VAL A 93 -6.22 -22.84 -21.46
C VAL A 93 -6.33 -24.01 -20.49
N ASP A 94 -5.24 -24.76 -20.35
CA ASP A 94 -5.22 -26.00 -19.58
C ASP A 94 -4.13 -25.96 -18.51
N VAL A 95 -4.45 -26.45 -17.30
CA VAL A 95 -3.46 -26.69 -16.24
C VAL A 95 -2.92 -28.10 -16.38
N LYS A 96 -1.61 -28.25 -16.56
CA LYS A 96 -0.94 -29.55 -16.66
C LYS A 96 0.06 -29.72 -15.54
N ARG A 97 0.02 -30.89 -14.90
CA ARG A 97 1.07 -31.32 -13.97
C ARG A 97 2.24 -31.93 -14.73
N LYS A 98 3.46 -31.46 -14.44
CA LYS A 98 4.73 -31.96 -14.95
C LYS A 98 5.13 -33.25 -14.22
N SER A 99 6.16 -33.93 -14.74
CA SER A 99 6.70 -35.16 -14.15
C SER A 99 7.40 -34.94 -12.80
N ASP A 100 7.94 -33.75 -12.57
CA ASP A 100 8.52 -33.31 -11.29
C ASP A 100 7.45 -33.00 -10.23
N GLY A 101 6.18 -32.93 -10.63
CA GLY A 101 5.03 -32.64 -9.77
C GLY A 101 4.51 -31.21 -9.87
N ASP A 102 5.28 -30.27 -10.41
CA ASP A 102 4.91 -28.87 -10.57
C ASP A 102 3.80 -28.69 -11.62
N TYR A 103 3.09 -27.56 -11.56
CA TYR A 103 2.10 -27.17 -12.54
C TYR A 103 2.70 -26.24 -13.60
N GLN A 104 2.17 -26.34 -14.81
CA GLN A 104 2.33 -25.36 -15.87
C GLN A 104 0.96 -25.07 -16.47
N VAL A 105 0.78 -23.83 -16.92
CA VAL A 105 -0.41 -23.43 -17.66
C VAL A 105 -0.08 -23.42 -19.15
N LEU A 106 -0.93 -24.08 -19.93
CA LEU A 106 -0.78 -24.25 -21.37
C LEU A 106 -1.83 -23.42 -22.11
N LEU A 107 -1.40 -22.67 -23.12
CA LEU A 107 -2.24 -22.04 -24.13
C LEU A 107 -2.29 -22.98 -25.33
N ASP A 108 -3.43 -23.66 -25.52
CA ASP A 108 -3.63 -24.83 -26.36
C ASP A 108 -2.63 -25.97 -26.04
N THR A 109 -1.41 -25.85 -26.55
CA THR A 109 -0.33 -26.83 -26.36
C THR A 109 0.96 -26.20 -25.86
N ARG A 110 1.03 -24.86 -25.81
CA ARG A 110 2.27 -24.12 -25.54
C ARG A 110 2.26 -23.59 -24.10
N PRO A 111 3.34 -23.81 -23.32
CA PRO A 111 3.39 -23.29 -21.97
C PRO A 111 3.52 -21.77 -21.95
N ILE A 112 2.90 -21.15 -20.95
CA ILE A 112 3.11 -19.74 -20.61
C ILE A 112 4.58 -19.55 -20.20
N ARG A 113 5.15 -18.42 -20.62
CA ARG A 113 6.54 -18.07 -20.34
C ARG A 113 6.64 -16.77 -19.57
N THR A 114 7.68 -16.65 -18.76
CA THR A 114 8.06 -15.41 -18.09
C THR A 114 8.58 -14.38 -19.11
N PRO A 115 8.68 -13.10 -18.75
CA PRO A 115 9.36 -12.09 -19.57
C PRO A 115 10.80 -12.50 -19.95
N SER A 116 11.48 -13.23 -19.07
CA SER A 116 12.81 -13.83 -19.26
C SER A 116 12.82 -14.99 -20.26
N LYS A 117 11.64 -15.38 -20.80
CA LYS A 117 11.39 -16.47 -21.76
C LYS A 117 11.45 -17.89 -21.18
N ASP A 118 11.64 -18.02 -19.87
CA ASP A 118 11.58 -19.33 -19.20
C ASP A 118 10.13 -19.80 -19.07
N VAL A 119 9.93 -21.12 -18.97
CA VAL A 119 8.60 -21.67 -18.75
C VAL A 119 8.15 -21.35 -17.33
N LEU A 120 6.97 -20.75 -17.19
CA LEU A 120 6.40 -20.45 -15.87
C LEU A 120 6.04 -21.76 -15.16
N SER A 121 6.81 -22.13 -14.14
CA SER A 121 6.56 -23.28 -13.27
C SER A 121 5.88 -22.82 -11.98
N ILE A 122 4.86 -23.53 -11.56
CA ILE A 122 4.12 -23.27 -10.33
C ILE A 122 4.31 -24.46 -9.41
N PRO A 123 4.73 -24.28 -8.14
CA PRO A 123 4.97 -25.37 -7.22
C PRO A 123 3.79 -26.33 -7.10
N SER A 124 4.09 -27.63 -6.96
CA SER A 124 3.07 -28.67 -6.78
C SER A 124 2.12 -28.45 -5.60
N THR A 125 2.53 -27.64 -4.62
CA THR A 125 1.72 -27.24 -3.47
C THR A 125 0.71 -26.15 -3.81
N LYS A 126 0.77 -25.50 -4.97
CA LYS A 126 -0.08 -24.33 -5.29
C LYS A 126 -1.07 -24.58 -6.43
N PRO A 127 -1.99 -25.57 -6.33
CA PRO A 127 -2.94 -25.86 -7.41
C PRO A 127 -3.92 -24.70 -7.65
N TYR A 128 -4.38 -24.00 -6.60
CA TYR A 128 -5.28 -22.85 -6.76
C TYR A 128 -4.64 -21.70 -7.53
N LEU A 129 -3.36 -21.42 -7.30
CA LEU A 129 -2.61 -20.42 -8.07
C LEU A 129 -2.54 -20.82 -9.55
N ALA A 130 -2.28 -22.09 -9.86
CA ALA A 130 -2.23 -22.58 -11.24
C ALA A 130 -3.57 -22.43 -11.97
N HIS A 131 -4.69 -22.78 -11.31
CA HIS A 131 -6.02 -22.61 -11.89
C HIS A 131 -6.41 -21.14 -12.01
N ALA A 132 -6.06 -20.29 -11.03
CA ALA A 132 -6.32 -18.87 -11.09
C ALA A 132 -5.56 -18.20 -12.24
N ILE A 133 -4.29 -18.57 -12.48
CA ILE A 133 -3.53 -18.12 -13.65
C ILE A 133 -4.18 -18.62 -14.95
N ALA A 134 -4.64 -19.87 -15.00
CA ALA A 134 -5.37 -20.36 -16.18
C ALA A 134 -6.62 -19.50 -16.47
N LEU A 135 -7.36 -19.11 -15.43
CA LEU A 135 -8.51 -18.21 -15.56
C LEU A 135 -8.10 -16.81 -16.06
N GLU A 136 -6.99 -16.23 -15.57
CA GLU A 136 -6.48 -14.94 -16.07
C GLU A 136 -6.33 -14.94 -17.60
N TRP A 137 -5.82 -16.04 -18.15
CA TRP A 137 -5.56 -16.18 -19.58
C TRP A 137 -6.79 -16.63 -20.38
N ASP A 138 -7.74 -17.32 -19.75
CA ASP A 138 -8.96 -17.76 -20.41
C ASP A 138 -9.99 -16.63 -20.57
N VAL A 139 -10.03 -15.65 -19.66
CA VAL A 139 -10.95 -14.50 -19.79
C VAL A 139 -10.47 -13.45 -20.80
N MET A 140 -9.23 -13.55 -21.29
CA MET A 140 -8.71 -12.59 -22.25
C MET A 140 -9.41 -12.68 -23.61
N THR A 141 -9.64 -11.52 -24.20
CA THR A 141 -10.20 -11.36 -25.55
C THR A 141 -9.12 -11.02 -26.58
N THR A 142 -8.00 -10.45 -26.13
CA THR A 142 -6.89 -10.03 -27.02
C THR A 142 -5.53 -10.37 -26.42
N ALA A 143 -4.55 -10.67 -27.27
CA ALA A 143 -3.21 -11.03 -26.80
C ALA A 143 -2.48 -9.85 -26.13
N GLN A 144 -2.83 -8.59 -26.42
CA GLN A 144 -2.23 -7.43 -25.77
C GLN A 144 -2.69 -7.26 -24.31
N GLN A 145 -3.79 -7.89 -23.90
CA GLN A 145 -4.18 -7.88 -22.49
C GLN A 145 -3.14 -8.58 -21.62
N ALA A 146 -2.43 -9.58 -22.15
CA ALA A 146 -1.30 -10.21 -21.47
C ALA A 146 -0.09 -9.27 -21.27
N LEU A 147 -0.07 -8.09 -21.89
CA LEU A 147 0.95 -7.06 -21.64
C LEU A 147 0.53 -6.07 -20.54
N LYS A 148 -0.69 -6.19 -20.01
CA LYS A 148 -1.25 -5.29 -19.00
C LYS A 148 -1.21 -5.97 -17.64
N ASN A 149 -0.34 -5.51 -16.75
CA ASN A 149 -0.15 -6.10 -15.42
C ASN A 149 -1.45 -6.21 -14.60
N HIS A 150 -2.39 -5.27 -14.77
CA HIS A 150 -3.68 -5.32 -14.07
C HIS A 150 -4.62 -6.44 -14.54
N LEU A 151 -4.39 -7.01 -15.73
CA LEU A 151 -5.15 -8.13 -16.28
C LEU A 151 -4.47 -9.49 -16.08
N ILE A 152 -3.19 -9.50 -15.68
CA ILE A 152 -2.42 -10.70 -15.35
C ILE A 152 -1.65 -10.59 -14.02
N PRO A 153 -2.31 -10.16 -12.92
CA PRO A 153 -1.61 -9.93 -11.65
C PRO A 153 -0.91 -11.19 -11.11
N LEU A 154 -1.56 -12.35 -11.11
CA LEU A 154 -1.03 -13.60 -10.59
C LEU A 154 0.07 -14.17 -11.49
N THR A 155 -0.09 -14.10 -12.81
CA THR A 155 0.98 -14.47 -13.75
C THR A 155 2.23 -13.63 -13.49
N SER A 156 2.06 -12.31 -13.34
CA SER A 156 3.16 -11.36 -13.11
C SER A 156 3.84 -11.61 -11.76
N LEU A 157 3.05 -11.85 -10.70
CA LEU A 157 3.57 -12.14 -9.36
C LEU A 157 4.31 -13.48 -9.31
N THR A 158 3.80 -14.49 -10.00
CA THR A 158 4.44 -15.81 -10.07
C THR A 158 5.73 -15.75 -10.86
N ALA A 159 5.76 -15.01 -11.98
CA ALA A 159 7.00 -14.74 -12.70
C ALA A 159 8.02 -14.02 -11.81
N ARG A 160 7.57 -13.03 -11.02
CA ARG A 160 8.42 -12.33 -10.06
C ARG A 160 8.97 -13.25 -8.97
N ALA A 161 8.16 -14.16 -8.43
CA ALA A 161 8.63 -15.16 -7.47
C ALA A 161 9.65 -16.12 -8.10
N ALA A 162 9.45 -16.51 -9.36
CA ALA A 162 10.40 -17.35 -10.09
C ALA A 162 11.74 -16.64 -10.34
N ASP A 163 11.72 -15.35 -10.68
CA ASP A 163 12.93 -14.55 -10.86
C ASP A 163 13.72 -14.43 -9.54
N ILE A 164 13.04 -14.17 -8.41
CA ILE A 164 13.65 -14.16 -7.07
C ILE A 164 14.29 -15.53 -6.76
N ALA A 165 13.56 -16.63 -6.96
CA ALA A 165 14.08 -17.97 -6.70
C ALA A 165 15.30 -18.30 -7.57
N ALA A 166 15.30 -17.85 -8.82
CA ALA A 166 16.41 -18.04 -9.75
C ALA A 166 17.64 -17.23 -9.33
N GLU A 167 17.48 -15.99 -8.85
CA GLU A 167 18.56 -15.19 -8.27
C GLU A 167 19.14 -15.85 -7.01
N ASP A 168 18.27 -16.25 -6.06
CA ASP A 168 18.67 -16.92 -4.83
C ASP A 168 19.49 -18.19 -5.12
N ALA A 169 19.08 -19.00 -6.12
CA ALA A 169 19.79 -20.20 -6.53
C ALA A 169 21.18 -19.92 -7.13
N ARG A 170 21.41 -18.72 -7.68
CA ARG A 170 22.72 -18.26 -8.15
C ARG A 170 23.55 -17.58 -7.06
N GLY A 171 22.99 -17.39 -5.86
CA GLY A 171 23.61 -16.62 -4.79
C GLY A 171 23.59 -15.10 -5.05
N GLU A 172 22.71 -14.63 -5.93
CA GLU A 172 22.49 -13.20 -6.19
C GLU A 172 21.34 -12.69 -5.31
N THR A 173 21.49 -11.54 -4.66
CA THR A 173 20.48 -10.98 -3.74
C THR A 173 19.89 -9.66 -4.23
N THR A 174 20.17 -9.23 -5.47
CA THR A 174 19.82 -7.89 -5.97
C THR A 174 18.34 -7.55 -5.81
N THR A 175 17.44 -8.42 -6.30
CA THR A 175 16.00 -8.19 -6.19
C THR A 175 15.53 -8.25 -4.74
N ARG A 176 16.05 -9.22 -3.97
CA ARG A 176 15.73 -9.38 -2.54
C ARG A 176 16.12 -8.14 -1.74
N ASP A 177 17.33 -7.63 -1.93
CA ASP A 177 17.84 -6.45 -1.24
C ASP A 177 17.02 -5.20 -1.57
N GLN A 178 16.54 -5.07 -2.81
CA GLN A 178 15.65 -3.99 -3.22
C GLN A 178 14.28 -4.09 -2.54
N ILE A 179 13.72 -5.30 -2.42
CA ILE A 179 12.45 -5.54 -1.70
C ILE A 179 12.62 -5.23 -0.22
N VAL A 180 13.67 -5.76 0.43
CA VAL A 180 13.99 -5.50 1.84
C VAL A 180 14.13 -4.00 2.08
N LYS A 181 14.91 -3.30 1.25
CA LYS A 181 15.07 -1.84 1.35
C LYS A 181 13.75 -1.09 1.22
N THR A 182 12.86 -1.54 0.34
CA THR A 182 11.55 -0.90 0.16
C THR A 182 10.63 -1.17 1.35
N ALA A 183 10.57 -2.42 1.81
CA ALA A 183 9.82 -2.81 3.00
C ALA A 183 10.27 -2.04 4.25
N MET A 184 11.59 -1.91 4.47
CA MET A 184 12.13 -1.14 5.60
C MET A 184 11.85 0.36 5.50
N ARG A 185 11.76 0.94 4.29
CA ARG A 185 11.28 2.33 4.13
C ARG A 185 9.81 2.48 4.52
N TYR A 186 8.97 1.51 4.17
CA TYR A 186 7.57 1.53 4.62
C TYR A 186 7.44 1.35 6.13
N LEU A 187 8.33 0.61 6.80
CA LEU A 187 8.34 0.55 8.26
C LEU A 187 8.55 1.93 8.90
N GLU A 188 9.35 2.80 8.28
CA GLU A 188 9.60 4.17 8.77
C GLU A 188 8.42 5.12 8.54
N THR A 189 7.45 4.74 7.71
CA THR A 189 6.24 5.52 7.42
C THR A 189 5.01 4.63 7.36
N ASP A 190 4.92 3.63 8.24
CA ASP A 190 3.88 2.62 8.19
C ASP A 190 2.52 3.24 8.51
N THR A 191 1.51 2.98 7.66
CA THR A 191 0.16 3.52 7.83
C THR A 191 -0.46 3.16 9.19
N LEU A 192 -0.15 1.99 9.76
CA LEU A 192 -0.67 1.61 11.08
C LEU A 192 0.02 2.31 12.26
N LEU A 193 1.16 2.95 12.04
CA LEU A 193 1.95 3.61 13.09
C LEU A 193 1.87 5.14 13.01
N CYS A 194 1.16 5.67 12.02
CA CYS A 194 0.92 7.09 11.82
C CYS A 194 -0.49 7.43 12.29
N TRP A 195 -0.62 8.07 13.46
CA TRP A 195 -1.93 8.38 14.04
C TRP A 195 -2.20 9.88 14.03
N VAL A 196 -3.49 10.22 14.02
CA VAL A 196 -3.93 11.61 14.22
C VAL A 196 -3.46 12.12 15.59
N PRO A 197 -3.03 13.39 15.69
CA PRO A 197 -2.62 13.98 16.96
C PRO A 197 -3.65 13.82 18.08
N GLU A 198 -3.19 13.69 19.31
CA GLU A 198 -4.05 13.47 20.48
C GLU A 198 -4.99 14.66 20.73
N GLN A 199 -4.52 15.88 20.46
CA GLN A 199 -5.34 17.08 20.51
C GLN A 199 -5.78 17.46 19.10
N ASN A 200 -7.06 17.27 18.81
CA ASN A 200 -7.68 17.82 17.61
C ASN A 200 -8.44 19.10 17.98
N VAL A 201 -7.88 20.25 17.59
CA VAL A 201 -8.47 21.58 17.84
C VAL A 201 -9.83 21.75 17.13
N TYR A 202 -10.13 20.87 16.16
CA TYR A 202 -11.36 20.89 15.38
C TYR A 202 -12.35 19.79 15.77
N ALA A 203 -12.04 18.97 16.78
CA ALA A 203 -13.00 17.99 17.29
C ALA A 203 -14.13 18.74 18.01
N ALA A 204 -15.32 18.76 17.40
CA ALA A 204 -16.52 19.12 18.13
C ALA A 204 -16.79 18.03 19.19
N ASP A 205 -17.31 18.43 20.36
CA ASP A 205 -17.82 17.48 21.36
C ASP A 205 -19.12 16.86 20.82
N GLU A 206 -18.96 15.94 19.87
CA GLU A 206 -20.06 15.20 19.28
C GLU A 206 -20.44 14.10 20.26
N VAL A 207 -21.69 14.15 20.73
CA VAL A 207 -22.34 13.09 21.48
C VAL A 207 -23.40 12.48 20.58
N ASP A 208 -23.48 11.15 20.56
CA ASP A 208 -24.52 10.45 19.83
C ASP A 208 -25.92 10.70 20.45
N ALA A 209 -26.97 10.21 19.80
CA ALA A 209 -28.35 10.36 20.26
C ALA A 209 -28.60 9.77 21.68
N ASP A 210 -27.71 8.88 22.14
CA ASP A 210 -27.76 8.23 23.46
C ASP A 210 -26.84 8.93 24.49
N GLY A 211 -26.23 10.07 24.13
CA GLY A 211 -25.34 10.85 24.99
C GLY A 211 -23.95 10.23 25.20
N LYS A 212 -23.57 9.22 24.39
CA LYS A 212 -22.23 8.63 24.42
C LYS A 212 -21.33 9.36 23.42
N LYS A 213 -20.06 9.49 23.80
CA LYS A 213 -19.03 9.96 22.88
C LYS A 213 -18.73 8.82 21.89
N PRO A 214 -18.91 9.02 20.57
CA PRO A 214 -18.52 8.03 19.58
C PRO A 214 -17.00 7.80 19.65
N GLU A 215 -16.56 6.60 19.24
CA GLU A 215 -15.12 6.31 19.07
C GLU A 215 -14.51 7.40 18.19
N SER A 216 -13.37 7.97 18.58
CA SER A 216 -12.65 8.93 17.74
C SER A 216 -11.80 8.21 16.69
N LEU A 217 -11.47 8.90 15.58
CA LEU A 217 -10.56 8.37 14.56
C LEU A 217 -9.24 7.86 15.16
N ARG A 218 -8.67 8.59 16.13
CA ARG A 218 -7.44 8.18 16.80
C ARG A 218 -7.62 6.89 17.59
N GLU A 219 -8.73 6.72 18.30
CA GLU A 219 -9.04 5.49 19.03
C GLU A 219 -9.20 4.31 18.07
N ALA A 220 -9.89 4.50 16.94
CA ALA A 220 -10.02 3.49 15.90
C ALA A 220 -8.64 3.09 15.30
N GLN A 221 -7.78 4.08 14.98
CA GLN A 221 -6.43 3.85 14.49
C GLN A 221 -5.59 3.04 15.49
N ILE A 222 -5.63 3.40 16.76
CA ILE A 222 -4.92 2.70 17.83
C ILE A 222 -5.43 1.27 17.99
N ARG A 223 -6.76 1.07 17.94
CA ARG A 223 -7.38 -0.25 18.09
C ARG A 223 -6.92 -1.20 16.99
N VAL A 224 -7.01 -0.78 15.72
CA VAL A 224 -6.59 -1.57 14.56
C VAL A 224 -5.09 -1.85 14.58
N ALA A 225 -4.28 -0.83 14.89
CA ALA A 225 -2.83 -0.98 14.98
C ALA A 225 -2.42 -1.95 16.10
N LYS A 226 -3.01 -1.82 17.29
CA LYS A 226 -2.69 -2.68 18.44
C LYS A 226 -3.02 -4.14 18.20
N ASP A 227 -4.13 -4.45 17.54
CA ASP A 227 -4.46 -5.84 17.19
C ASP A 227 -3.40 -6.47 16.28
N THR A 228 -3.01 -5.74 15.23
CA THR A 228 -1.97 -6.17 14.29
C THR A 228 -0.62 -6.32 14.98
N ILE A 229 -0.19 -5.29 15.73
CA ILE A 229 1.08 -5.30 16.46
C ILE A 229 1.12 -6.44 17.47
N ALA A 230 0.05 -6.66 18.23
CA ALA A 230 -0.01 -7.72 19.23
C ALA A 230 0.15 -9.10 18.61
N PHE A 231 -0.46 -9.34 17.43
CA PHE A 231 -0.20 -10.58 16.71
C PHE A 231 1.27 -10.69 16.31
N LEU A 232 1.81 -9.65 15.66
CA LEU A 232 3.17 -9.68 15.12
C LEU A 232 4.20 -9.88 16.24
N SER A 233 4.11 -9.13 17.34
CA SER A 233 5.03 -9.22 18.48
C SER A 233 4.90 -10.50 19.29
N THR A 234 3.79 -11.24 19.15
CA THR A 234 3.57 -12.52 19.83
C THR A 234 3.93 -13.72 18.94
N LYS A 235 3.66 -13.63 17.63
CA LYS A 235 3.65 -14.79 16.74
C LYS A 235 4.72 -14.76 15.66
N VAL A 236 5.10 -13.58 15.19
CA VAL A 236 6.05 -13.42 14.07
C VAL A 236 7.42 -12.96 14.57
N TRP A 237 7.43 -11.96 15.45
CA TRP A 237 8.63 -11.38 16.06
C TRP A 237 8.49 -11.34 17.59
N PRO A 238 8.60 -12.50 18.28
CA PRO A 238 8.50 -12.57 19.74
C PRO A 238 9.38 -11.54 20.45
N GLY A 239 8.76 -10.65 21.22
CA GLY A 239 9.47 -9.67 22.06
C GLY A 239 9.92 -8.39 21.35
N VAL A 240 9.53 -8.17 20.09
CA VAL A 240 9.77 -6.90 19.40
C VAL A 240 8.90 -5.78 19.97
N ASP A 241 9.51 -4.61 20.16
CA ASP A 241 8.83 -3.36 20.52
C ASP A 241 8.60 -2.52 19.26
N ILE A 242 7.34 -2.36 18.87
CA ILE A 242 6.92 -1.53 17.73
C ILE A 242 6.24 -0.29 18.27
N GLN A 243 6.82 0.85 17.98
CA GLN A 243 6.36 2.15 18.49
C GLN A 243 5.61 2.93 17.41
N PRO A 244 4.68 3.84 17.78
CA PRO A 244 4.12 4.80 16.84
C PRO A 244 5.21 5.68 16.23
N ILE A 245 5.01 6.11 14.99
CA ILE A 245 5.98 6.89 14.23
C ILE A 245 5.82 8.39 14.49
N LEU A 246 4.61 8.89 14.71
CA LEU A 246 4.40 10.32 14.99
C LEU A 246 4.30 10.57 16.49
N ASP A 247 5.01 11.60 16.94
CA ASP A 247 4.81 12.19 18.26
C ASP A 247 3.73 13.29 18.16
N THR A 248 3.08 13.60 19.28
CA THR A 248 1.92 14.50 19.38
C THR A 248 2.16 15.87 18.75
N ASP A 249 3.41 16.36 18.83
CA ASP A 249 3.80 17.70 18.38
C ASP A 249 4.73 17.67 17.14
N SER A 250 4.89 16.53 16.47
CA SER A 250 5.84 16.37 15.36
C SER A 250 5.22 15.64 14.17
N ILE A 251 5.37 16.26 12.99
CA ILE A 251 5.10 15.59 11.70
C ILE A 251 6.28 14.75 11.20
N LEU A 252 7.42 14.80 11.90
CA LEU A 252 8.62 14.05 11.53
C LEU A 252 8.56 12.63 12.13
N PRO A 253 8.76 11.59 11.31
CA PRO A 253 8.84 10.20 11.76
C PRO A 253 9.90 9.95 12.83
N ALA A 254 9.49 9.38 13.97
CA ALA A 254 10.36 8.74 14.92
C ALA A 254 10.85 7.41 14.38
N SER A 255 12.14 7.14 14.52
CA SER A 255 12.74 5.87 14.10
C SER A 255 12.39 4.77 15.10
N GLN A 256 12.04 3.59 14.58
CA GLN A 256 11.97 2.37 15.39
C GLN A 256 13.31 2.06 16.08
N PRO A 257 13.30 1.35 17.23
CA PRO A 257 14.51 0.85 17.87
C PRO A 257 15.35 0.00 16.91
N GLN A 258 16.68 0.11 16.98
CA GLN A 258 17.57 -0.61 16.06
C GLN A 258 17.38 -2.14 16.16
N ALA A 259 17.23 -2.67 17.38
CA ALA A 259 16.95 -4.09 17.60
C ALA A 259 15.66 -4.55 16.89
N THR A 260 14.60 -3.73 16.90
CA THR A 260 13.36 -4.00 16.16
C THR A 260 13.61 -4.01 14.66
N LYS A 261 14.35 -3.02 14.13
CA LYS A 261 14.71 -2.96 12.71
C LYS A 261 15.51 -4.18 12.28
N ASP A 262 16.47 -4.62 13.08
CA ASP A 262 17.34 -5.76 12.76
C ASP A 262 16.55 -7.07 12.72
N ILE A 263 15.64 -7.29 13.68
CA ILE A 263 14.77 -8.48 13.70
C ILE A 263 13.86 -8.53 12.48
N ILE A 264 13.20 -7.41 12.16
CA ILE A 264 12.31 -7.31 11.00
C ILE A 264 13.10 -7.51 9.70
N LEU A 265 14.27 -6.86 9.56
CA LEU A 265 15.14 -7.01 8.40
C LEU A 265 15.59 -8.45 8.21
N GLN A 266 16.00 -9.13 9.28
CA GLN A 266 16.42 -10.52 9.23
C GLN A 266 15.26 -11.43 8.82
N TRP A 267 14.05 -11.17 9.34
CA TRP A 267 12.86 -11.94 9.00
C TRP A 267 12.50 -11.80 7.51
N ILE A 268 12.47 -10.57 6.98
CA ILE A 268 12.16 -10.33 5.56
C ILE A 268 13.23 -10.98 4.67
N SER A 269 14.50 -10.81 5.03
CA SER A 269 15.62 -11.39 4.30
C SER A 269 15.56 -12.93 4.24
N GLY A 270 14.95 -13.57 5.23
CA GLY A 270 14.79 -15.03 5.30
C GLY A 270 13.57 -15.60 4.55
N LEU A 271 12.71 -14.77 3.95
CA LEU A 271 11.51 -15.25 3.28
C LEU A 271 11.80 -16.06 2.01
N GLN A 272 11.00 -17.11 1.79
CA GLN A 272 10.96 -17.84 0.53
C GLN A 272 10.50 -16.92 -0.61
N ALA A 273 10.87 -17.25 -1.85
CA ALA A 273 10.65 -16.36 -2.99
C ALA A 273 9.17 -15.98 -3.23
N TYR A 274 8.24 -16.93 -3.05
CA TYR A 274 6.80 -16.67 -3.16
C TYR A 274 6.29 -15.76 -2.03
N ASP A 275 6.76 -15.98 -0.80
CA ASP A 275 6.40 -15.16 0.36
C ASP A 275 6.96 -13.75 0.24
N LEU A 276 8.19 -13.60 -0.28
CA LEU A 276 8.82 -12.30 -0.49
C LEU A 276 8.12 -11.50 -1.58
N ALA A 277 7.75 -12.13 -2.70
CA ALA A 277 6.96 -11.49 -3.75
C ALA A 277 5.55 -11.09 -3.25
N GLY A 278 4.93 -11.95 -2.43
CA GLY A 278 3.66 -11.66 -1.78
C GLY A 278 3.76 -10.50 -0.80
N LEU A 279 4.81 -10.49 0.02
CA LEU A 279 5.09 -9.41 0.96
C LEU A 279 5.26 -8.09 0.23
N GLU A 280 6.10 -8.03 -0.80
CA GLU A 280 6.30 -6.80 -1.57
C GLU A 280 4.98 -6.27 -2.14
N ARG A 281 4.17 -7.15 -2.73
CA ARG A 281 2.86 -6.78 -3.26
C ARG A 281 1.93 -6.24 -2.18
N GLY A 282 1.88 -6.90 -1.03
CA GLY A 282 1.07 -6.46 0.12
C GLY A 282 1.53 -5.11 0.67
N VAL A 283 2.84 -4.92 0.83
CA VAL A 283 3.44 -3.67 1.33
C VAL A 283 3.06 -2.50 0.43
N LEU A 284 3.22 -2.66 -0.89
CA LEU A 284 2.93 -1.61 -1.86
C LEU A 284 1.42 -1.29 -1.94
N ALA A 285 0.56 -2.30 -1.84
CA ALA A 285 -0.89 -2.13 -1.88
C ALA A 285 -1.41 -1.44 -0.62
N ALA A 286 -1.07 -1.98 0.56
CA ALA A 286 -1.55 -1.49 1.85
C ALA A 286 -0.79 -0.25 2.36
N LYS A 287 0.34 0.10 1.74
CA LYS A 287 1.29 1.10 2.25
C LYS A 287 1.68 0.84 3.71
N SER A 288 1.79 -0.43 4.08
CA SER A 288 2.06 -0.90 5.43
C SER A 288 2.81 -2.22 5.39
N LEU A 289 3.96 -2.27 6.04
CA LEU A 289 4.69 -3.50 6.28
C LEU A 289 3.95 -4.39 7.26
N LEU A 290 3.39 -3.83 8.33
CA LEU A 290 2.72 -4.61 9.36
C LEU A 290 1.51 -5.37 8.83
N ILE A 291 0.66 -4.72 8.03
CA ILE A 291 -0.50 -5.37 7.38
C ILE A 291 -0.03 -6.48 6.43
N ALA A 292 0.98 -6.20 5.61
CA ALA A 292 1.49 -7.17 4.65
C ALA A 292 2.09 -8.41 5.33
N VAL A 293 2.87 -8.23 6.40
CA VAL A 293 3.43 -9.33 7.20
C VAL A 293 2.32 -10.13 7.86
N ARG A 294 1.32 -9.46 8.46
CA ARG A 294 0.16 -10.11 9.08
C ARG A 294 -0.56 -11.01 8.08
N LEU A 295 -0.79 -10.49 6.87
CA LEU A 295 -1.47 -11.20 5.79
C LEU A 295 -0.65 -12.40 5.30
N VAL A 296 0.65 -12.22 5.03
CA VAL A 296 1.54 -13.31 4.61
C VAL A 296 1.63 -14.40 5.69
N ALA A 297 1.76 -14.03 6.96
CA ALA A 297 1.84 -15.00 8.07
C ALA A 297 0.55 -15.85 8.22
N GLU A 298 -0.63 -15.27 7.98
CA GLU A 298 -1.91 -15.99 8.12
C GLU A 298 -2.26 -16.88 6.92
N TRP A 299 -1.66 -16.65 5.75
CA TRP A 299 -2.04 -17.33 4.51
C TRP A 299 -0.92 -18.15 3.85
N SER A 300 0.34 -17.79 4.07
CA SER A 300 1.46 -18.53 3.51
C SER A 300 1.49 -19.97 4.02
N GLU A 301 1.79 -20.90 3.13
CA GLU A 301 2.04 -22.29 3.52
C GLU A 301 3.31 -22.47 4.36
N THR A 302 4.23 -21.50 4.35
CA THR A 302 5.48 -21.52 5.13
C THR A 302 5.24 -21.26 6.62
N PHE A 303 4.16 -20.56 6.99
CA PHE A 303 3.89 -20.08 8.35
C PHE A 303 2.70 -20.79 9.02
N ARG A 304 2.44 -22.06 8.70
CA ARG A 304 1.27 -22.78 9.24
C ARG A 304 1.28 -22.92 10.75
N GLU A 305 2.45 -22.99 11.37
CA GLU A 305 2.64 -23.07 12.82
C GLU A 305 2.15 -21.80 13.55
N VAL A 306 2.11 -20.67 12.84
CA VAL A 306 1.62 -19.39 13.36
C VAL A 306 0.10 -19.24 13.18
N GLN A 307 -0.50 -19.97 12.24
CA GLN A 307 -1.93 -19.94 11.93
C GLN A 307 -2.78 -20.59 13.03
N ARG A 308 -3.97 -20.04 13.26
CA ARG A 308 -4.91 -20.53 14.29
C ARG A 308 -6.05 -21.33 13.64
N PRO A 309 -6.03 -22.68 13.67
CA PRO A 309 -7.11 -23.46 13.10
C PRO A 309 -8.43 -23.18 13.86
N GLY A 310 -9.52 -23.00 13.13
CA GLY A 310 -10.86 -22.79 13.70
C GLY A 310 -11.18 -21.38 14.20
N ARG A 311 -10.29 -20.39 13.98
CA ARG A 311 -10.61 -18.97 14.12
C ARG A 311 -10.65 -18.28 12.77
N GLU A 312 -11.39 -17.19 12.71
CA GLU A 312 -11.37 -16.27 11.57
C GLU A 312 -9.93 -15.76 11.37
N ARG A 313 -9.46 -15.86 10.11
CA ARG A 313 -8.12 -15.42 9.72
C ARG A 313 -8.19 -13.95 9.34
N PHE A 314 -7.10 -13.22 9.56
CA PHE A 314 -6.94 -11.89 9.00
C PHE A 314 -6.89 -12.00 7.47
N GLY A 315 -7.97 -11.64 6.81
CA GLY A 315 -8.23 -11.84 5.39
C GLY A 315 -8.16 -10.54 4.58
N ILE A 316 -8.82 -10.55 3.43
CA ILE A 316 -8.81 -9.44 2.47
C ILE A 316 -9.53 -8.22 3.06
N GLU A 317 -10.70 -8.45 3.66
CA GLU A 317 -11.55 -7.37 4.18
C GLU A 317 -10.87 -6.69 5.38
N GLU A 318 -10.31 -7.47 6.30
CA GLU A 318 -9.60 -6.93 7.46
C GLU A 318 -8.35 -6.16 7.05
N ALA A 319 -7.59 -6.67 6.07
CA ALA A 319 -6.41 -5.99 5.55
C ALA A 319 -6.76 -4.70 4.79
N ALA A 320 -7.84 -4.72 4.00
CA ALA A 320 -8.34 -3.54 3.28
C ALA A 320 -8.87 -2.48 4.25
N GLU A 321 -9.66 -2.89 5.25
CA GLU A 321 -10.16 -2.00 6.30
C GLU A 321 -9.02 -1.38 7.11
N ALA A 322 -8.01 -2.19 7.49
CA ALA A 322 -6.88 -1.70 8.25
C ALA A 322 -6.03 -0.68 7.46
N SER A 323 -5.88 -0.87 6.16
CA SER A 323 -5.07 0.01 5.29
C SER A 323 -5.82 1.27 4.83
N SER A 324 -7.15 1.22 4.75
CA SER A 324 -8.00 2.33 4.30
C SER A 324 -8.85 2.95 5.42
N LEU A 325 -8.52 2.67 6.69
CA LEU A 325 -9.31 3.05 7.86
C LEU A 325 -9.73 4.52 7.85
N GLU A 326 -8.78 5.42 7.58
CA GLU A 326 -9.04 6.86 7.56
C GLU A 326 -9.88 7.28 6.36
N VAL A 327 -9.66 6.70 5.18
CA VAL A 327 -10.49 6.97 4.00
C VAL A 327 -11.93 6.57 4.30
N ARG A 328 -12.14 5.36 4.83
CA ARG A 328 -13.48 4.89 5.21
C ARG A 328 -14.13 5.79 6.25
N TRP A 329 -13.38 6.17 7.28
CA TRP A 329 -13.84 7.11 8.30
C TRP A 329 -14.36 8.40 7.68
N GLN A 330 -13.59 8.98 6.75
CA GLN A 330 -13.96 10.22 6.07
C GLN A 330 -15.16 10.04 5.14
N THR A 331 -15.25 8.94 4.40
CA THR A 331 -16.39 8.66 3.52
C THR A 331 -17.67 8.40 4.28
N ASP A 332 -17.60 7.78 5.47
CA ASP A 332 -18.78 7.59 6.32
C ASP A 332 -19.33 8.95 6.79
N MET A 333 -18.46 9.93 7.04
CA MET A 333 -18.87 11.26 7.52
C MET A 333 -19.29 12.21 6.40
N TRP A 334 -18.60 12.17 5.27
CA TRP A 334 -18.73 13.18 4.20
C TRP A 334 -19.27 12.62 2.88
N GLY A 335 -19.56 11.33 2.83
CA GLY A 335 -20.00 10.64 1.63
C GLY A 335 -18.84 10.11 0.79
N GLU A 336 -19.15 9.09 0.00
CA GLU A 336 -18.23 8.49 -0.95
C GLU A 336 -18.18 9.31 -2.25
N VAL A 337 -17.00 9.37 -2.89
CA VAL A 337 -16.83 9.94 -4.23
C VAL A 337 -16.83 8.79 -5.23
N GLU A 338 -17.91 8.70 -6.01
CA GLU A 338 -18.08 7.72 -7.08
C GLU A 338 -16.94 7.81 -8.11
N ASP A 339 -16.60 6.67 -8.73
CA ASP A 339 -15.49 6.49 -9.68
C ASP A 339 -14.08 6.78 -9.11
N THR A 340 -13.94 6.96 -7.79
CA THR A 340 -12.64 7.15 -7.11
C THR A 340 -12.51 6.21 -5.92
N HIS A 341 -13.28 6.43 -4.86
CA HIS A 341 -13.14 5.67 -3.61
C HIS A 341 -13.61 4.21 -3.77
N ASP A 342 -14.66 4.00 -4.53
CA ASP A 342 -15.23 2.68 -4.85
C ASP A 342 -14.24 1.85 -5.69
N VAL A 343 -13.65 2.46 -6.73
CA VAL A 343 -12.65 1.80 -7.58
C VAL A 343 -11.38 1.48 -6.80
N ASP A 344 -10.87 2.42 -6.01
CA ASP A 344 -9.67 2.21 -5.21
C ASP A 344 -9.88 1.13 -4.14
N LYS A 345 -11.06 1.08 -3.52
CA LYS A 345 -11.45 0.05 -2.55
C LYS A 345 -11.42 -1.34 -3.16
N GLU A 346 -12.06 -1.52 -4.32
CA GLU A 346 -12.09 -2.82 -4.99
C GLU A 346 -10.72 -3.20 -5.58
N ASP A 347 -9.94 -2.22 -6.07
CA ASP A 347 -8.58 -2.48 -6.53
C ASP A 347 -7.65 -2.91 -5.38
N LEU A 348 -7.75 -2.25 -4.22
CA LEU A 348 -6.99 -2.62 -3.01
C LEU A 348 -7.30 -4.06 -2.60
N LYS A 349 -8.58 -4.44 -2.53
CA LYS A 349 -9.00 -5.81 -2.23
C LYS A 349 -8.46 -6.81 -3.26
N ARG A 350 -8.53 -6.48 -4.54
CA ARG A 350 -7.96 -7.30 -5.63
C ARG A 350 -6.46 -7.49 -5.46
N GLN A 351 -5.72 -6.44 -5.11
CA GLN A 351 -4.28 -6.53 -4.88
C GLN A 351 -3.94 -7.39 -3.65
N LEU A 352 -4.63 -7.21 -2.52
CA LEU A 352 -4.42 -8.01 -1.30
C LEU A 352 -4.86 -9.46 -1.49
N GLY A 353 -5.97 -9.71 -2.20
CA GLY A 353 -6.39 -11.05 -2.59
C GLY A 353 -5.36 -11.76 -3.46
N SER A 354 -4.67 -11.04 -4.35
CA SER A 354 -3.59 -11.62 -5.16
C SER A 354 -2.40 -12.10 -4.31
N VAL A 355 -2.13 -11.45 -3.17
CA VAL A 355 -1.12 -11.90 -2.19
C VAL A 355 -1.54 -13.25 -1.62
N ILE A 356 -2.78 -13.36 -1.14
CA ILE A 356 -3.30 -14.59 -0.53
C ILE A 356 -3.18 -15.76 -1.52
N VAL A 357 -3.65 -15.60 -2.76
CA VAL A 357 -3.61 -16.66 -3.77
C VAL A 357 -2.16 -17.07 -4.10
N LEU A 358 -1.22 -16.12 -4.11
CA LEU A 358 0.19 -16.37 -4.40
C LEU A 358 0.88 -17.19 -3.29
N VAL A 359 0.68 -16.81 -2.02
CA VAL A 359 1.40 -17.40 -0.88
C VAL A 359 0.73 -18.67 -0.37
N SER A 360 -0.58 -18.81 -0.58
CA SER A 360 -1.34 -20.00 -0.19
C SER A 360 -0.84 -21.24 -0.92
N GLY A 361 -0.95 -22.38 -0.25
CA GLY A 361 -0.67 -23.68 -0.82
C GLY A 361 -1.43 -24.77 -0.07
N GLU A 362 -1.49 -25.95 -0.67
CA GLU A 362 -1.85 -27.22 -0.08
C GLU A 362 -0.55 -27.94 0.24
N THR A 363 -0.29 -28.15 1.52
CA THR A 363 0.83 -29.02 1.92
C THR A 363 0.25 -30.39 2.22
N ARG A 364 0.86 -31.42 1.63
CA ARG A 364 0.57 -32.83 1.92
C ARG A 364 1.02 -33.21 3.33
#